data_AF-A0A923BA68-F1
#
_entry.id   AF-A0A923BA68-F1
#
_cell.length_a   1.000
_cell.length_b   1.000
_cell.length_c   1.000
_cell.angle_alpha   90.00
_cell.angle_beta   90.00
_cell.angle_gamma   90.00
#
_symmetry.space_group_name_H-M   'P 1'
#
loop_
_entity.id
_entity.type
_entity.pdbx_description
1 polymer ?
#
loop_
_entity_poly.entity_id
_entity_poly.type
_entity_poly.pdbx_seq_one_letter_code
_entity_poly.pdbx_strand_id
1 'polypeptide(L)'
;FEGWTLFAQRTLAGPNWKTAYDGYLDFYHLPVLHKDTFGADFYNRANYFAFGPHQRLSTPSKFAIKVQGDDDQAIDLEAMADDELPQEVLVQGVWTIFPHISIASFYGGGQRGAMISQLFPGAAVGESYTTQFYVMENQPETPEQVQAAHDQFNFLEVVVRDEDYATGKRQQQALASGLMKEVLFGRNEKGGQVFHQWVKRLVDASDDDLVAIFAAEQRQAAE
;
A
#
# COMPACT_ATOMS: atom_id res chain seq x y z
N PHE A 1 -17.74 1.33 -9.96
CA PHE A 1 -16.63 0.89 -10.84
C PHE A 1 -16.88 1.13 -12.33
N GLU A 2 -18.11 1.42 -12.78
CA GLU A 2 -18.42 1.60 -14.22
C GLU A 2 -17.60 2.69 -14.93
N GLY A 3 -17.13 3.72 -14.21
CA GLY A 3 -16.25 4.76 -14.78
C GLY A 3 -14.74 4.44 -14.77
N TRP A 4 -14.29 3.46 -13.99
CA TRP A 4 -12.86 3.24 -13.78
C TRP A 4 -12.22 2.58 -15.01
N THR A 5 -11.09 3.13 -15.47
CA THR A 5 -10.34 2.62 -16.61
C THR A 5 -8.97 2.10 -16.17
N LEU A 6 -8.51 1.01 -16.77
CA LEU A 6 -7.11 0.61 -16.70
C LEU A 6 -6.33 1.47 -17.68
N PHE A 7 -5.59 2.45 -17.17
CA PHE A 7 -4.82 3.38 -18.00
C PHE A 7 -3.51 2.76 -18.47
N ALA A 8 -2.76 2.12 -17.56
CA ALA A 8 -1.49 1.51 -17.90
C ALA A 8 -1.08 0.41 -16.90
N GLN A 9 -0.16 -0.44 -17.33
CA GLN A 9 0.39 -1.54 -16.54
C GLN A 9 1.92 -1.60 -16.73
N ARG A 10 2.64 -1.97 -15.67
CA ARG A 10 4.07 -2.34 -15.74
C ARG A 10 4.39 -3.46 -14.77
N THR A 11 5.51 -4.15 -14.99
CA THR A 11 5.99 -5.20 -14.08
C THR A 11 7.42 -4.88 -13.65
N LEU A 12 7.67 -4.92 -12.34
CA LEU A 12 8.94 -4.57 -11.72
C LEU A 12 9.53 -5.79 -10.99
N ALA A 13 10.86 -5.97 -11.06
CA ALA A 13 11.57 -7.00 -10.31
C ALA A 13 11.89 -6.51 -8.88
N GLY A 14 11.44 -7.25 -7.88
CA GLY A 14 11.55 -6.92 -6.46
C GLY A 14 12.45 -7.85 -5.65
N PRO A 15 12.65 -7.54 -4.34
CA PRO A 15 13.32 -8.40 -3.36
C PRO A 15 12.44 -9.62 -3.00
N ASN A 16 12.63 -10.29 -1.85
CA ASN A 16 11.65 -11.26 -1.36
C ASN A 16 10.27 -10.61 -1.30
N TRP A 17 9.23 -11.30 -1.76
CA TRP A 17 7.89 -10.73 -1.81
C TRP A 17 7.39 -10.22 -0.46
N LYS A 18 7.79 -10.86 0.66
CA LYS A 18 7.42 -10.39 2.02
C LYS A 18 8.10 -9.08 2.38
N THR A 19 9.38 -8.95 2.03
CA THR A 19 10.14 -7.69 2.22
C THR A 19 9.59 -6.57 1.36
N ALA A 20 9.18 -6.87 0.12
CA ALA A 20 8.47 -5.89 -0.71
C ALA A 20 7.11 -5.53 -0.12
N TYR A 21 6.39 -6.52 0.44
CA TYR A 21 5.09 -6.31 1.07
C TYR A 21 5.17 -5.47 2.34
N ASP A 22 6.23 -5.64 3.15
CA ASP A 22 6.48 -4.85 4.37
C ASP A 22 6.46 -3.34 4.10
N GLY A 23 6.97 -2.90 2.94
CA GLY A 23 6.96 -1.48 2.53
C GLY A 23 5.56 -0.88 2.36
N TYR A 24 4.51 -1.69 2.22
CA TYR A 24 3.12 -1.21 2.16
C TYR A 24 2.42 -1.19 3.53
N LEU A 25 3.10 -1.59 4.60
CA LEU A 25 2.50 -1.89 5.91
C LEU A 25 2.86 -0.90 7.02
N ASP A 26 3.54 0.20 6.69
CA ASP A 26 3.74 1.32 7.62
C ASP A 26 3.92 2.63 6.86
N PHE A 27 3.74 3.75 7.56
CA PHE A 27 4.12 5.08 7.08
C PHE A 27 5.40 5.60 7.74
N TYR A 28 6.06 4.77 8.57
CA TYR A 28 7.22 5.18 9.35
C TYR A 28 8.41 5.54 8.46
N HIS A 29 8.59 4.80 7.36
CA HIS A 29 9.67 5.07 6.42
C HIS A 29 9.44 6.29 5.52
N LEU A 30 8.20 6.75 5.31
CA LEU A 30 7.88 7.77 4.29
C LEU A 30 8.72 9.05 4.39
N PRO A 31 8.81 9.75 5.54
CA PRO A 31 9.57 11.01 5.63
C PRO A 31 11.09 10.82 5.68
N VAL A 32 11.58 9.57 5.71
CA VAL A 32 13.01 9.26 5.73
C VAL A 32 13.45 8.74 4.37
N LEU A 33 12.77 7.72 3.85
CA LEU A 33 13.09 7.05 2.60
C LEU A 33 12.69 7.92 1.40
N HIS A 34 11.49 8.48 1.42
CA HIS A 34 10.95 9.28 0.31
C HIS A 34 11.10 10.79 0.53
N LYS A 35 12.02 11.21 1.40
CA LYS A 35 12.19 12.63 1.76
C LYS A 35 12.50 13.52 0.55
N ASP A 36 13.15 12.97 -0.48
CA ASP A 36 13.57 13.69 -1.67
C ASP A 36 12.53 13.62 -2.82
N THR A 37 11.53 12.74 -2.71
CA THR A 37 10.46 12.52 -3.71
C THR A 37 9.11 13.05 -3.24
N PHE A 38 8.67 12.65 -2.04
CA PHE A 38 7.42 13.09 -1.41
C PHE A 38 7.62 14.23 -0.41
N GLY A 39 8.82 14.38 0.14
CA GLY A 39 9.13 15.40 1.16
C GLY A 39 9.22 14.82 2.57
N ALA A 40 9.89 15.56 3.45
CA ALA A 40 10.16 15.12 4.82
C ALA A 40 8.99 15.37 5.80
N ASP A 41 7.95 16.08 5.38
CA ASP A 41 6.81 16.48 6.23
C ASP A 41 5.67 15.45 6.23
N PHE A 42 5.85 14.30 5.55
CA PHE A 42 4.88 13.21 5.58
C PHE A 42 4.69 12.63 6.99
N TYR A 43 3.47 12.19 7.29
CA TYR A 43 3.16 11.54 8.56
C TYR A 43 3.98 10.26 8.72
N ASN A 44 4.82 10.22 9.76
CA ASN A 44 5.55 9.00 10.11
C ASN A 44 4.73 8.00 10.93
N ARG A 45 3.41 8.20 11.08
CA ARG A 45 2.49 7.35 11.86
C ARG A 45 1.27 7.05 11.01
N ALA A 46 0.62 5.92 11.28
CA ALA A 46 -0.61 5.51 10.63
C ALA A 46 -1.67 5.10 11.65
N ASN A 47 -2.94 5.29 11.27
CA ASN A 47 -4.05 4.54 11.85
C ASN A 47 -4.11 3.19 11.16
N TYR A 48 -4.17 2.12 11.95
CA TYR A 48 -4.15 0.74 11.47
C TYR A 48 -5.50 0.06 11.70
N PHE A 49 -6.08 -0.45 10.62
CA PHE A 49 -7.30 -1.25 10.65
C PHE A 49 -6.98 -2.62 10.05
N ALA A 50 -7.41 -3.70 10.71
CA ALA A 50 -7.17 -5.06 10.27
C ALA A 50 -8.49 -5.84 10.22
N PHE A 51 -8.67 -6.62 9.16
CA PHE A 51 -9.80 -7.50 8.91
C PHE A 51 -9.24 -8.87 8.58
N GLY A 52 -9.07 -9.71 9.60
CA GLY A 52 -8.22 -10.88 9.51
C GLY A 52 -6.81 -10.50 9.03
N PRO A 53 -6.30 -11.10 7.93
CA PRO A 53 -4.99 -10.78 7.40
C PRO A 53 -4.96 -9.54 6.49
N HIS A 54 -6.12 -8.98 6.13
CA HIS A 54 -6.22 -7.77 5.29
C HIS A 54 -6.09 -6.52 6.15
N GLN A 55 -5.48 -5.47 5.61
CA GLN A 55 -5.21 -4.27 6.39
C GLN A 55 -5.50 -3.00 5.61
N ARG A 56 -5.80 -1.93 6.33
CA ARG A 56 -5.83 -0.55 5.84
C ARG A 56 -4.97 0.33 6.72
N LEU A 57 -4.14 1.14 6.09
CA LEU A 57 -3.38 2.21 6.71
C LEU A 57 -3.94 3.55 6.25
N SER A 58 -4.25 4.43 7.19
CA SER A 58 -4.64 5.81 6.87
C SER A 58 -3.81 6.82 7.68
N THR A 59 -3.70 8.02 7.15
CA THR A 59 -3.00 9.11 7.84
C THR A 59 -3.78 9.50 9.11
N PRO A 60 -3.10 9.72 10.24
CA PRO A 60 -3.72 10.18 11.48
C PRO A 60 -3.90 11.70 11.43
N SER A 61 -4.79 12.13 10.54
CA SER A 61 -5.10 13.53 10.31
C SER A 61 -6.58 13.79 10.60
N LYS A 62 -6.87 14.92 11.22
CA LYS A 62 -8.24 15.44 11.30
C LYS A 62 -8.70 16.07 9.98
N PHE A 63 -7.77 16.32 9.07
CA PHE A 63 -8.04 16.80 7.73
C PHE A 63 -7.93 15.66 6.73
N ALA A 64 -8.96 15.46 5.92
CA ALA A 64 -8.86 14.67 4.71
C ALA A 64 -8.62 15.60 3.53
N ILE A 65 -7.68 15.26 2.65
CA ILE A 65 -7.43 16.05 1.46
C ILE A 65 -8.49 15.69 0.43
N LYS A 66 -9.31 16.67 0.03
CA LYS A 66 -10.25 16.49 -1.08
C LYS A 66 -9.49 16.48 -2.40
N VAL A 67 -10.07 15.78 -3.35
CA VAL A 67 -9.49 15.19 -4.57
C VAL A 67 -9.04 16.17 -5.66
N GLN A 68 -9.08 17.48 -5.41
CA GLN A 68 -8.73 18.48 -6.41
C GLN A 68 -7.43 19.18 -6.02
N GLY A 69 -6.46 19.12 -6.95
CA GLY A 69 -5.05 19.46 -6.76
C GLY A 69 -4.70 20.95 -6.66
N ASP A 70 -5.65 21.79 -6.26
CA ASP A 70 -5.35 23.16 -5.88
C ASP A 70 -5.50 23.26 -4.36
N ASP A 71 -4.35 23.43 -3.71
CA ASP A 71 -4.15 23.57 -2.28
C ASP A 71 -5.27 24.39 -1.62
N ASP A 72 -6.06 23.74 -0.73
CA ASP A 72 -6.88 24.30 0.37
C ASP A 72 -8.21 23.56 0.61
N GLN A 73 -8.56 22.53 -0.18
CA GLN A 73 -9.77 21.73 0.10
C GLN A 73 -9.53 20.61 1.14
N ALA A 74 -8.93 20.96 2.26
CA ALA A 74 -8.89 20.08 3.43
C ALA A 74 -10.30 20.01 4.04
N ILE A 75 -10.89 18.81 4.04
CA ILE A 75 -12.12 18.52 4.78
C ILE A 75 -11.75 18.35 6.24
N ASP A 76 -12.25 19.22 7.11
CA ASP A 76 -12.17 19.02 8.56
C ASP A 76 -13.16 17.93 8.98
N LEU A 77 -12.63 16.75 9.27
CA LEU A 77 -13.39 15.57 9.68
C LEU A 77 -14.05 15.75 11.05
N GLU A 78 -13.60 16.70 11.88
CA GLU A 78 -14.22 17.00 13.17
C GLU A 78 -15.47 17.89 13.02
N ALA A 79 -15.60 18.60 11.89
CA ALA A 79 -16.68 19.54 11.63
C ALA A 79 -17.75 19.00 10.67
N MET A 80 -17.53 17.83 10.07
CA MET A 80 -18.42 17.19 9.11
C MET A 80 -19.24 16.07 9.76
N ALA A 81 -20.50 15.95 9.40
CA ALA A 81 -21.31 14.81 9.84
C ALA A 81 -20.88 13.52 9.11
N ASP A 82 -20.97 12.37 9.78
CA ASP A 82 -20.52 11.08 9.25
C ASP A 82 -21.21 10.71 7.92
N ASP A 83 -22.48 11.08 7.74
CA ASP A 83 -23.27 10.82 6.53
C ASP A 83 -22.98 11.77 5.36
N GLU A 84 -22.22 12.84 5.62
CA GLU A 84 -21.75 13.81 4.62
C GLU A 84 -20.32 13.52 4.14
N LEU A 85 -19.60 12.60 4.80
CA LEU A 85 -18.23 12.26 4.44
C LEU A 85 -18.15 11.67 3.03
N PRO A 86 -17.39 12.29 2.10
CA PRO A 86 -17.25 11.76 0.74
C PRO A 86 -16.64 10.36 0.73
N GLN A 87 -17.18 9.47 -0.10
CA GLN A 87 -16.67 8.10 -0.20
C GLN A 87 -15.18 8.05 -0.55
N GLU A 88 -14.70 8.99 -1.36
CA GLU A 88 -13.28 9.13 -1.71
C GLU A 88 -12.39 9.32 -0.48
N VAL A 89 -12.82 10.10 0.52
CA VAL A 89 -12.12 10.28 1.79
C VAL A 89 -12.14 8.98 2.59
N LEU A 90 -13.29 8.31 2.63
CA LEU A 90 -13.46 7.04 3.36
C LEU A 90 -12.59 5.91 2.80
N VAL A 91 -12.15 5.97 1.54
CA VAL A 91 -11.29 4.95 0.91
C VAL A 91 -9.82 5.37 0.80
N GLN A 92 -9.43 6.55 1.29
CA GLN A 92 -8.03 6.99 1.29
C GLN A 92 -7.12 6.10 2.14
N GLY A 93 -5.84 6.10 1.77
CA GLY A 93 -4.79 5.34 2.43
C GLY A 93 -4.24 4.20 1.58
N VAL A 94 -3.54 3.29 2.23
CA VAL A 94 -3.01 2.07 1.63
C VAL A 94 -3.82 0.89 2.13
N TRP A 95 -4.43 0.15 1.21
CA TRP A 95 -5.13 -1.08 1.49
C TRP A 95 -4.26 -2.25 1.09
N THR A 96 -4.20 -3.28 1.91
CA THR A 96 -3.52 -4.52 1.56
C THR A 96 -4.49 -5.69 1.63
N ILE A 97 -4.60 -6.40 0.52
CA ILE A 97 -5.37 -7.65 0.44
C ILE A 97 -4.35 -8.77 0.45
N PHE A 98 -4.12 -9.32 1.65
CA PHE A 98 -3.30 -10.49 1.85
C PHE A 98 -3.72 -11.62 0.87
N PRO A 99 -2.75 -12.34 0.26
CA PRO A 99 -1.32 -12.29 0.59
C PRO A 99 -0.50 -11.23 -0.12
N HIS A 100 -1.00 -10.58 -1.16
CA HIS A 100 -0.09 -10.05 -2.17
C HIS A 100 -0.60 -8.87 -3.00
N ILE A 101 -1.64 -8.18 -2.54
CA ILE A 101 -2.15 -6.97 -3.17
C ILE A 101 -1.92 -5.78 -2.25
N SER A 102 -1.43 -4.68 -2.81
CA SER A 102 -1.47 -3.34 -2.22
C SER A 102 -2.24 -2.41 -3.15
N ILE A 103 -3.09 -1.55 -2.59
CA ILE A 103 -3.87 -0.55 -3.32
C ILE A 103 -3.62 0.78 -2.65
N ALA A 104 -2.98 1.70 -3.37
CA ALA A 104 -2.78 3.08 -2.94
C ALA A 104 -3.56 4.00 -3.88
N SER A 105 -4.41 4.85 -3.30
CA SER A 105 -5.09 5.91 -4.06
C SER A 105 -4.22 7.17 -4.10
N PHE A 106 -4.21 7.86 -5.23
CA PHE A 106 -3.51 9.13 -5.39
C PHE A 106 -4.30 10.09 -6.27
N TYR A 107 -3.94 11.35 -6.14
CA TYR A 107 -4.36 12.43 -7.01
C TYR A 107 -3.14 12.85 -7.80
N GLY A 108 -3.18 12.62 -9.10
CA GLY A 108 -2.07 12.84 -10.00
C GLY A 108 -2.56 12.56 -11.42
N GLY A 109 -1.97 13.21 -12.41
CA GLY A 109 -2.52 13.14 -13.77
C GLY A 109 -3.81 13.92 -14.00
N GLY A 110 -4.10 14.90 -13.14
CA GLY A 110 -5.28 15.78 -13.27
C GLY A 110 -6.60 15.22 -12.74
N GLN A 111 -6.60 13.99 -12.19
CA GLN A 111 -7.81 13.36 -11.63
C GLN A 111 -7.46 12.27 -10.59
N ARG A 112 -8.48 11.60 -10.04
CA ARG A 112 -8.32 10.46 -9.13
C ARG A 112 -7.81 9.22 -9.86
N GLY A 113 -6.81 8.56 -9.27
CA GLY A 113 -6.40 7.23 -9.66
C GLY A 113 -6.01 6.35 -8.47
N ALA A 114 -5.75 5.08 -8.75
CA ALA A 114 -5.20 4.14 -7.79
C ALA A 114 -4.16 3.24 -8.47
N MET A 115 -3.14 2.86 -7.72
CA MET A 115 -2.14 1.88 -8.13
C MET A 115 -2.42 0.61 -7.36
N ILE A 116 -2.80 -0.41 -8.11
CA ILE A 116 -2.95 -1.76 -7.60
C ILE A 116 -1.62 -2.45 -7.88
N SER A 117 -0.86 -2.74 -6.83
CA SER A 117 0.38 -3.51 -6.89
C SER A 117 0.08 -4.95 -6.53
N GLN A 118 0.23 -5.86 -7.50
CA GLN A 118 0.10 -7.30 -7.29
C GLN A 118 1.48 -7.95 -7.28
N LEU A 119 1.87 -8.43 -6.11
CA LEU A 119 3.17 -9.02 -5.84
C LEU A 119 3.13 -10.53 -6.06
N PHE A 120 4.20 -11.11 -6.57
CA PHE A 120 4.33 -12.56 -6.68
C PHE A 120 5.74 -12.99 -6.31
N PRO A 121 5.92 -14.16 -5.67
CA PRO A 121 7.24 -14.75 -5.50
C PRO A 121 7.90 -15.02 -6.86
N GLY A 122 9.21 -14.83 -6.92
CA GLY A 122 10.03 -15.16 -8.09
C GLY A 122 10.43 -16.64 -8.13
N ALA A 123 11.38 -16.96 -9.02
CA ALA A 123 11.88 -18.33 -9.18
C ALA A 123 12.75 -18.79 -7.99
N ALA A 124 13.45 -17.85 -7.33
CA ALA A 124 14.28 -18.13 -6.17
C ALA A 124 13.82 -17.37 -4.91
N VAL A 125 14.23 -17.90 -3.75
CA VAL A 125 14.07 -17.18 -2.47
C VAL A 125 14.85 -15.86 -2.54
N GLY A 126 14.15 -14.76 -2.27
CA GLY A 126 14.74 -13.41 -2.35
C GLY A 126 14.39 -12.65 -3.62
N GLU A 127 13.66 -13.29 -4.54
CA GLU A 127 13.15 -12.67 -5.75
C GLU A 127 11.62 -12.53 -5.69
N SER A 128 11.12 -11.49 -6.33
CA SER A 128 9.70 -11.30 -6.62
C SER A 128 9.54 -10.49 -7.90
N TYR A 129 8.30 -10.45 -8.39
CA TYR A 129 7.90 -9.45 -9.36
C TYR A 129 6.58 -8.84 -8.92
N THR A 130 6.41 -7.56 -9.22
CA THR A 130 5.20 -6.81 -8.91
C THR A 130 4.63 -6.25 -10.18
N THR A 131 3.39 -6.62 -10.50
CA THR A 131 2.65 -5.98 -11.58
C THR A 131 1.84 -4.84 -11.00
N GLN A 132 2.14 -3.63 -11.46
CA GLN A 132 1.43 -2.41 -11.07
C GLN A 132 0.41 -2.07 -12.15
N PHE A 133 -0.84 -1.96 -11.74
CA PHE A 133 -1.96 -1.50 -12.55
C PHE A 133 -2.31 -0.09 -12.11
N TYR A 134 -2.14 0.87 -13.00
CA TYR A 134 -2.57 2.24 -12.81
C TYR A 134 -3.98 2.39 -13.35
N VAL A 135 -4.94 2.49 -12.44
CA VAL A 135 -6.36 2.66 -12.76
C VAL A 135 -6.79 4.09 -12.46
N MET A 136 -7.61 4.67 -13.33
CA MET A 136 -8.11 6.03 -13.18
C MET A 136 -9.62 5.99 -13.05
N GLU A 137 -10.18 6.86 -12.20
CA GLU A 137 -11.63 6.87 -11.96
C GLU A 137 -12.44 7.25 -13.20
N ASN A 138 -11.88 8.09 -14.07
CA ASN A 138 -12.44 8.40 -15.38
C ASN A 138 -11.36 8.25 -16.44
N GLN A 139 -11.79 7.98 -17.67
CA GLN A 139 -10.89 7.98 -18.82
C GLN A 139 -10.32 9.40 -19.03
N PRO A 140 -8.99 9.60 -19.08
CA PRO A 140 -8.44 10.88 -19.49
C PRO A 140 -8.84 11.17 -20.94
N GLU A 141 -9.39 12.36 -21.19
CA GLU A 141 -9.99 12.74 -22.48
C GLU A 141 -9.11 13.70 -23.27
N THR A 142 -8.26 14.49 -22.60
CA THR A 142 -7.35 15.44 -23.25
C THR A 142 -5.91 14.94 -23.32
N PRO A 143 -5.11 15.38 -24.32
CA PRO A 143 -3.69 15.05 -24.38
C PRO A 143 -2.92 15.42 -23.10
N GLU A 144 -3.28 16.53 -22.46
CA GLU A 144 -2.66 17.00 -21.22
C GLU A 144 -2.96 16.05 -20.04
N GLN A 145 -4.20 15.59 -19.91
CA GLN A 145 -4.60 14.61 -18.89
C GLN A 145 -3.88 13.27 -19.10
N VAL A 146 -3.79 12.81 -20.34
CA VAL A 146 -3.07 11.58 -20.70
C VAL A 146 -1.58 11.71 -20.36
N GLN A 147 -0.95 12.83 -20.71
CA GLN A 147 0.46 13.07 -20.39
C GLN A 147 0.70 13.12 -18.89
N ALA A 148 -0.13 13.87 -18.15
CA ALA A 148 0.00 13.97 -16.71
C ALA A 148 -0.20 12.61 -16.01
N ALA A 149 -1.09 11.75 -16.52
CA ALA A 149 -1.29 10.39 -16.02
C ALA A 149 -0.05 9.51 -16.26
N HIS A 150 0.58 9.62 -17.43
CA HIS A 150 1.86 8.96 -17.69
C HIS A 150 2.98 9.46 -16.76
N ASP A 151 3.08 10.77 -16.57
CA ASP A 151 4.11 11.37 -15.71
C ASP A 151 3.93 10.91 -14.25
N GLN A 152 2.70 10.90 -13.74
CA GLN A 152 2.39 10.37 -12.41
C GLN A 152 2.78 8.90 -12.29
N PHE A 153 2.39 8.06 -13.26
CA PHE A 153 2.67 6.63 -13.17
C PHE A 153 4.18 6.35 -13.31
N ASN A 154 4.91 7.14 -14.10
CA ASN A 154 6.37 7.05 -14.23
C ASN A 154 7.09 7.48 -12.96
N PHE A 155 6.62 8.55 -12.32
CA PHE A 155 7.13 8.96 -11.01
C PHE A 155 6.96 7.86 -9.97
N LEU A 156 5.78 7.24 -9.89
CA LEU A 156 5.51 6.12 -8.97
C LEU A 156 6.38 4.89 -9.26
N GLU A 157 6.70 4.60 -10.52
CA GLU A 157 7.67 3.54 -10.83
C GLU A 157 9.03 3.84 -10.22
N VAL A 158 9.53 5.06 -10.40
CA VAL A 158 10.85 5.45 -9.90
C VAL A 158 10.89 5.30 -8.39
N VAL A 159 9.89 5.82 -7.67
CA VAL A 159 9.80 5.68 -6.22
C VAL A 159 9.84 4.20 -5.79
N VAL A 160 8.97 3.36 -6.35
CA VAL A 160 8.90 1.95 -5.96
C VAL A 160 10.17 1.18 -6.33
N ARG A 161 10.69 1.37 -7.54
CA ARG A 161 11.85 0.63 -8.04
C ARG A 161 13.15 1.08 -7.36
N ASP A 162 13.37 2.39 -7.30
CA ASP A 162 14.66 2.99 -6.97
C ASP A 162 14.78 3.34 -5.48
N GLU A 163 13.66 3.45 -4.74
CA GLU A 163 13.67 3.72 -3.29
C GLU A 163 13.24 2.47 -2.50
N ASP A 164 12.01 2.00 -2.67
CA ASP A 164 11.47 0.87 -1.89
C ASP A 164 12.21 -0.43 -2.19
N TYR A 165 12.22 -0.86 -3.46
CA TYR A 165 12.79 -2.15 -3.83
C TYR A 165 14.30 -2.16 -3.77
N ALA A 166 14.96 -1.01 -4.00
CA ALA A 166 16.39 -0.88 -3.75
C ALA A 166 16.71 -1.08 -2.26
N THR A 167 15.93 -0.48 -1.36
CA THR A 167 16.07 -0.64 0.09
C THR A 167 15.78 -2.08 0.52
N GLY A 168 14.68 -2.67 0.03
CA GLY A 168 14.31 -4.05 0.32
C GLY A 168 15.35 -5.06 -0.17
N LYS A 169 16.00 -4.83 -1.32
CA LYS A 169 17.12 -5.66 -1.80
C LYS A 169 18.32 -5.59 -0.86
N ARG A 170 18.63 -4.42 -0.31
CA ARG A 170 19.70 -4.24 0.69
C ARG A 170 19.35 -4.92 2.02
N GLN A 171 18.10 -4.82 2.47
CA GLN A 171 17.61 -5.55 3.65
C GLN A 171 17.73 -7.06 3.45
N GLN A 172 17.33 -7.57 2.28
CA GLN A 172 17.46 -8.99 1.93
C GLN A 172 18.91 -9.47 1.98
N GLN A 173 19.86 -8.68 1.45
CA GLN A 173 21.29 -8.99 1.54
C GLN A 173 21.79 -9.04 2.99
N ALA A 174 21.37 -8.08 3.82
CA ALA A 174 21.74 -8.05 5.24
C ALA A 174 21.17 -9.27 5.99
N LEU A 175 19.91 -9.62 5.75
CA LEU A 175 19.25 -10.80 6.34
C LEU A 175 19.96 -12.10 5.93
N ALA A 176 20.33 -12.23 4.66
CA ALA A 176 21.02 -13.40 4.12
C ALA A 176 22.43 -13.60 4.71
N SER A 177 23.03 -12.57 5.32
CA SER A 177 24.33 -12.70 5.99
C SER A 177 24.31 -13.62 7.22
N GLY A 178 23.13 -13.84 7.82
CA GLY A 178 22.98 -14.63 9.05
C GLY A 178 23.53 -13.97 10.33
N LEU A 179 24.04 -12.75 10.23
CA LEU A 179 24.57 -11.95 11.35
C LEU A 179 23.44 -11.37 12.21
N MET A 180 22.29 -11.07 11.62
CA MET A 180 21.09 -10.67 12.35
C MET A 180 20.28 -11.91 12.70
N LYS A 181 20.06 -12.15 13.99
CA LYS A 181 19.26 -13.29 14.48
C LYS A 181 17.78 -12.99 14.52
N GLU A 182 17.43 -11.73 14.76
CA GLU A 182 16.07 -11.27 14.96
C GLU A 182 15.90 -9.88 14.34
N VAL A 183 14.69 -9.61 13.87
CA VAL A 183 14.24 -8.28 13.43
C VAL A 183 13.10 -7.87 14.36
N LEU A 184 13.17 -6.64 14.87
CA LEU A 184 12.17 -6.11 15.78
C LEU A 184 11.27 -5.14 15.03
N PHE A 185 9.95 -5.34 15.13
CA PHE A 185 8.98 -4.33 14.75
C PHE A 185 8.74 -3.38 15.93
N GLY A 186 8.93 -2.08 15.68
CA GLY A 186 8.64 -1.02 16.62
C GLY A 186 7.14 -0.85 16.88
N ARG A 187 6.80 -0.11 17.94
CA ARG A 187 5.41 0.14 18.35
C ARG A 187 4.54 0.78 17.26
N ASN A 188 5.16 1.53 16.36
CA ASN A 188 4.49 2.25 15.27
C ASN A 188 4.39 1.44 13.98
N GLU A 189 4.93 0.22 13.93
CA GLU A 189 4.93 -0.66 12.75
C GLU A 189 3.88 -1.78 12.92
N LYS A 190 2.68 -1.41 13.35
CA LYS A 190 1.63 -2.37 13.70
C LYS A 190 1.18 -3.20 12.49
N GLY A 191 1.22 -2.63 11.29
CA GLY A 191 0.88 -3.35 10.07
C GLY A 191 1.81 -4.53 9.80
N GLY A 192 3.13 -4.33 9.96
CA GLY A 192 4.12 -5.39 9.89
C GLY A 192 3.92 -6.45 10.99
N GLN A 193 3.63 -6.04 12.22
CA GLN A 193 3.36 -6.98 13.32
C GLN A 193 2.18 -7.92 12.99
N VAL A 194 1.05 -7.36 12.54
CA VAL A 194 -0.14 -8.14 12.17
C VAL A 194 0.17 -9.08 11.01
N PHE A 195 0.84 -8.59 9.97
CA PHE A 195 1.20 -9.41 8.81
C PHE A 195 2.09 -10.59 9.18
N HIS A 196 3.19 -10.36 9.92
CA HIS A 196 4.11 -11.45 10.28
C HIS A 196 3.50 -12.43 11.29
N GLN A 197 2.59 -11.99 12.16
CA GLN A 197 1.80 -12.89 13.01
C GLN A 197 0.89 -13.81 12.17
N TRP A 198 0.23 -13.27 11.16
CA TRP A 198 -0.59 -14.04 10.22
C TRP A 198 0.25 -15.00 9.38
N VAL A 199 1.37 -14.54 8.81
CA VAL A 199 2.30 -15.41 8.06
C VAL A 199 2.77 -16.58 8.93
N LYS A 200 3.20 -16.30 10.17
CA LYS A 200 3.60 -17.36 11.11
C LYS A 200 2.46 -18.35 11.36
N ARG A 201 1.26 -17.84 11.70
CA ARG A 201 0.08 -18.67 11.97
C ARG A 201 -0.25 -19.60 10.79
N LEU A 202 -0.18 -19.09 9.56
CA LEU A 202 -0.53 -19.85 8.36
C LEU A 202 0.57 -20.84 7.94
N VAL A 203 1.84 -20.48 8.12
CA VAL A 203 2.97 -21.39 7.84
C VAL A 203 3.04 -22.55 8.83
N ASP A 204 2.64 -22.31 10.08
CA ASP A 204 2.64 -23.33 11.13
C ASP A 204 1.35 -24.19 11.15
N ALA A 205 0.32 -23.82 10.38
CA ALA A 205 -0.97 -24.51 10.36
C ALA A 205 -0.94 -25.80 9.54
N SER A 206 -1.67 -26.82 9.98
CA SER A 206 -2.00 -27.97 9.14
C SER A 206 -3.05 -27.60 8.07
N ASP A 207 -3.25 -28.45 7.06
CA ASP A 207 -4.27 -28.23 6.03
C ASP A 207 -5.69 -28.08 6.63
N ASP A 208 -6.02 -28.87 7.65
CA ASP A 208 -7.31 -28.79 8.36
C ASP A 208 -7.43 -27.49 9.16
N ASP A 209 -6.35 -27.05 9.82
CA ASP A 209 -6.31 -25.79 10.54
C ASP A 209 -6.47 -24.59 9.59
N LEU A 210 -5.84 -24.63 8.41
CA LEU A 210 -5.96 -23.57 7.41
C LEU A 210 -7.42 -23.34 7.00
N VAL A 211 -8.16 -24.42 6.72
CA VAL A 211 -9.60 -24.33 6.38
C VAL A 211 -10.39 -23.73 7.54
N ALA A 212 -10.12 -24.19 8.77
CA ALA A 212 -10.81 -23.69 9.95
C ALA A 212 -10.52 -22.21 10.24
N ILE A 213 -9.28 -21.77 10.05
CA ILE A 213 -8.84 -20.39 10.22
C ILE A 213 -9.63 -19.48 9.28
N PHE A 214 -9.64 -19.75 7.97
CA PHE A 214 -10.34 -18.89 7.02
C PHE A 214 -11.86 -18.92 7.20
N ALA A 215 -12.44 -20.06 7.58
CA ALA A 215 -13.87 -20.16 7.89
C ALA A 215 -14.28 -19.37 9.14
N ALA A 216 -13.38 -19.15 10.09
CA ALA A 216 -13.64 -18.30 11.26
C ALA A 216 -13.63 -16.82 10.90
N GLU A 217 -12.68 -16.37 10.07
CA GLU A 217 -12.59 -14.98 9.63
C GLU A 217 -13.81 -14.55 8.79
N GLN A 218 -14.33 -15.44 7.94
CA GLN A 218 -15.56 -15.16 7.18
C GLN A 218 -16.78 -14.94 8.08
N ARG A 219 -16.87 -15.66 9.20
CA ARG A 219 -17.99 -15.51 10.14
C ARG A 219 -17.90 -14.21 10.93
N GLN A 220 -16.70 -13.84 11.38
CA GLN A 220 -16.48 -12.57 12.07
C GLN A 220 -16.73 -11.35 11.18
N ALA A 221 -16.52 -11.46 9.86
CA ALA A 221 -16.84 -10.38 8.92
C ALA A 221 -18.34 -10.20 8.64
N ALA A 222 -19.18 -11.19 9.02
CA ALA A 222 -20.62 -11.20 8.75
C ALA A 222 -21.49 -10.81 9.97
N GLU A 223 -20.86 -10.64 11.14
CA GLU A 223 -21.48 -10.20 12.41
C GLU A 223 -21.21 -8.71 12.66
#